data_AF-A0A8J2U9I2-F1
#
_entry.id   AF-A0A8J2U9I2-F1
#
_cell.length_a   1.000
_cell.length_b   1.000
_cell.length_c   1.000
_cell.angle_alpha   90.00
_cell.angle_beta   90.00
_cell.angle_gamma   90.00
#
_symmetry.space_group_name_H-M   'P 1'
#
loop_
_entity.id
_entity.type
_entity.pdbx_description
1 polymer ?
#
loop_
_entity_poly.entity_id
_entity_poly.type
_entity_poly.pdbx_seq_one_letter_code
_entity_poly.pdbx_strand_id
1 'polypeptide(L)'
;MSKYLLLLVLPVLLVSCKEKKVSLAVNDEKVNISDFLEFFQPMKLPYNVTDTVLRRKEPETSIINAKLFARFVPDSILSRLFGKEQHPHLYAIGKISVPEAEQYLFVKATAKERRALYIFCFDKKNHFAAARPILYSDNEPGVSGQAGMDNKYTLTIQHQRKGPDGQLLYHKDAYIYNGDVGFMLILTESNETKAKIVPVYDPIDTLPRKHKFSGDYAQDKRNIVSIRDGKDASRFWFFVHFEKDNGTCKGELKGEAKFVAPGIARYRAYSDPCAIEFTFIPEGVSLKELGGCGVHRDIKCFFEGYFQRRRTPQKPEHKAEEHKRSKIKVNET
;
A
#
# COMPACT_ATOMS: atom_id res chain seq x y z
N MET A 1 -19.51 84.20 4.04
CA MET A 1 -19.20 83.91 2.61
C MET A 1 -17.72 83.56 2.57
N SER A 2 -17.21 82.37 2.28
CA SER A 2 -17.63 81.27 1.41
C SER A 2 -17.28 79.94 2.10
N LYS A 3 -18.29 79.10 2.36
CA LYS A 3 -18.17 77.77 2.99
C LYS A 3 -18.64 76.69 1.99
N TYR A 4 -18.07 76.61 0.80
CA TYR A 4 -18.41 75.54 -0.15
C TYR A 4 -17.21 75.21 -1.04
N LEU A 5 -16.18 74.55 -0.49
CA LEU A 5 -15.13 73.95 -1.33
C LEU A 5 -14.46 72.73 -0.67
N LEU A 6 -15.24 71.93 0.06
CA LEU A 6 -14.74 70.68 0.64
C LEU A 6 -15.80 69.57 0.63
N LEU A 7 -16.56 69.47 -0.45
CA LEU A 7 -17.69 68.52 -0.54
C LEU A 7 -17.80 67.80 -1.89
N LEU A 8 -16.69 67.55 -2.58
CA LEU A 8 -16.72 66.94 -3.93
C LEU A 8 -15.61 65.92 -4.22
N VAL A 9 -15.08 65.23 -3.21
CA VAL A 9 -14.10 64.13 -3.40
C VAL A 9 -14.49 62.86 -2.65
N LEU A 10 -15.74 62.73 -2.16
CA LEU A 10 -16.16 61.57 -1.36
C LEU A 10 -17.54 60.98 -1.74
N PRO A 11 -17.73 60.52 -2.99
CA PRO A 11 -18.61 59.36 -3.18
C PRO A 11 -18.08 58.27 -4.13
N VAL A 12 -16.77 58.23 -4.46
CA VAL A 12 -16.22 57.19 -5.37
C VAL A 12 -15.79 55.90 -4.64
N LEU A 13 -15.88 55.83 -3.30
CA LEU A 13 -15.41 54.68 -2.52
C LEU A 13 -16.48 53.59 -2.22
N LEU A 14 -17.67 53.62 -2.84
CA LEU A 14 -18.75 52.68 -2.53
C LEU A 14 -19.17 51.75 -3.68
N VAL A 15 -18.29 51.48 -4.64
CA VAL A 15 -18.45 50.34 -5.56
C VAL A 15 -17.48 49.23 -5.18
N SER A 16 -17.65 48.69 -3.96
CA SER A 16 -17.16 47.35 -3.64
C SER A 16 -18.36 46.41 -3.73
N CYS A 17 -18.71 46.03 -4.97
CA CYS A 17 -19.52 44.85 -5.22
C CYS A 17 -18.70 43.64 -4.76
N LYS A 18 -18.83 43.27 -3.48
CA LYS A 18 -18.46 41.94 -3.02
C LYS A 18 -19.46 40.98 -3.66
N GLU A 19 -19.12 40.44 -4.84
CA GLU A 19 -19.82 39.30 -5.40
C GLU A 19 -19.94 38.22 -4.31
N LYS A 20 -21.18 37.81 -4.03
CA LYS A 20 -21.42 36.73 -3.07
C LYS A 20 -20.81 35.47 -3.66
N LYS A 21 -19.81 34.90 -2.97
CA LYS A 21 -19.22 33.61 -3.32
C LYS A 21 -20.33 32.57 -3.43
N VAL A 22 -20.32 31.84 -4.54
CA VAL A 22 -21.25 30.73 -4.81
C VAL A 22 -21.11 29.69 -3.70
N SER A 23 -22.22 29.32 -3.08
CA SER A 23 -22.24 28.29 -2.03
C SER A 23 -22.24 26.90 -2.67
N LEU A 24 -21.37 26.01 -2.20
CA LEU A 24 -21.36 24.60 -2.63
C LEU A 24 -22.14 23.66 -1.70
N ALA A 25 -22.80 24.19 -0.67
CA ALA A 25 -23.50 23.38 0.33
C ALA A 25 -24.76 22.67 -0.22
N VAL A 26 -25.33 23.20 -1.31
CA VAL A 26 -26.51 22.66 -2.00
C VAL A 26 -26.10 22.18 -3.39
N ASN A 27 -26.77 21.13 -3.88
CA ASN A 27 -26.58 20.65 -5.24
C ASN A 27 -27.27 21.59 -6.26
N ASP A 28 -26.61 22.70 -6.59
CA ASP A 28 -27.05 23.63 -7.63
C ASP A 28 -26.44 23.26 -8.99
N GLU A 29 -27.30 22.95 -9.96
CA GLU A 29 -26.91 22.53 -11.31
C GLU A 29 -26.17 23.62 -12.08
N LYS A 30 -26.36 24.90 -11.74
CA LYS A 30 -25.73 26.04 -12.41
C LYS A 30 -24.25 26.20 -12.08
N VAL A 31 -23.79 25.59 -10.99
CA VAL A 31 -22.39 25.65 -10.57
C VAL A 31 -21.54 25.02 -11.67
N ASN A 32 -20.60 25.78 -12.23
CA ASN A 32 -19.63 25.28 -13.19
C ASN A 32 -18.28 24.95 -12.51
N ILE A 33 -17.29 24.51 -13.29
CA ILE A 33 -15.97 24.16 -12.74
C ILE A 33 -15.23 25.38 -12.17
N SER A 34 -15.36 26.55 -12.78
CA SER A 34 -14.73 27.78 -12.30
C SER A 34 -15.28 28.16 -10.93
N ASP A 35 -16.61 28.14 -10.77
CA ASP A 35 -17.28 28.39 -9.49
C ASP A 35 -16.80 27.41 -8.41
N PHE A 36 -16.68 26.13 -8.77
CA PHE A 36 -16.18 25.08 -7.88
C PHE A 36 -14.76 25.35 -7.40
N LEU A 37 -13.85 25.74 -8.31
CA LEU A 37 -12.46 26.04 -7.97
C LEU A 37 -12.30 27.37 -7.22
N GLU A 38 -13.13 28.37 -7.49
CA GLU A 38 -13.10 29.67 -6.82
C GLU A 38 -13.67 29.66 -5.40
N PHE A 39 -14.49 28.66 -5.07
CA PHE A 39 -14.97 28.43 -3.69
C PHE A 39 -13.80 28.26 -2.70
N PHE A 40 -12.73 27.59 -3.12
CA PHE A 40 -11.57 27.31 -2.27
C PHE A 40 -10.72 28.57 -2.05
N GLN A 41 -10.42 28.85 -0.78
CA GLN A 41 -9.57 29.99 -0.43
C GLN A 41 -8.10 29.70 -0.76
N PRO A 42 -7.37 30.65 -1.38
CA PRO A 42 -5.93 30.49 -1.62
C PRO A 42 -5.15 30.30 -0.31
N MET A 43 -4.22 29.35 -0.31
CA MET A 43 -3.31 29.09 0.79
C MET A 43 -1.89 29.53 0.44
N LYS A 44 -1.13 29.94 1.46
CA LYS A 44 0.28 30.30 1.32
C LYS A 44 1.14 29.07 1.47
N LEU A 45 2.19 28.98 0.65
CA LEU A 45 3.27 28.02 0.80
C LEU A 45 4.38 28.60 1.70
N PRO A 46 5.10 27.77 2.47
CA PRO A 46 4.84 26.34 2.65
C PRO A 46 3.58 26.12 3.51
N TYR A 47 2.81 25.08 3.19
CA TYR A 47 1.64 24.66 3.96
C TYR A 47 1.96 23.38 4.72
N ASN A 48 1.71 23.34 6.03
CA ASN A 48 1.92 22.15 6.85
C ASN A 48 0.72 21.93 7.75
N VAL A 49 0.38 20.66 7.97
CA VAL A 49 -0.80 20.26 8.72
C VAL A 49 -0.54 18.94 9.45
N THR A 50 -1.05 18.82 10.66
CA THR A 50 -1.00 17.59 11.47
C THR A 50 -2.38 16.93 11.54
N ASP A 51 -2.42 15.68 11.98
CA ASP A 51 -3.64 14.89 12.22
C ASP A 51 -4.73 15.60 13.04
N THR A 52 -4.39 16.58 13.86
CA THR A 52 -5.33 17.47 14.57
C THR A 52 -6.38 18.10 13.66
N VAL A 53 -6.04 18.38 12.39
CA VAL A 53 -6.98 18.92 11.40
C VAL A 53 -8.17 17.99 11.15
N LEU A 54 -7.97 16.68 11.31
CA LEU A 54 -9.03 15.69 11.12
C LEU A 54 -10.09 15.82 12.21
N ARG A 55 -9.71 16.26 13.42
CA ARG A 55 -10.62 16.41 14.57
C ARG A 55 -11.23 17.81 14.66
N ARG A 56 -10.66 18.80 13.96
CA ARG A 56 -11.17 20.17 13.91
C ARG A 56 -12.60 20.17 13.36
N LYS A 57 -13.48 21.04 13.87
CA LYS A 57 -14.78 21.32 13.24
C LYS A 57 -14.58 22.41 12.19
N GLU A 58 -15.07 22.20 10.97
CA GLU A 58 -15.08 23.27 9.96
C GLU A 58 -16.38 24.07 10.02
N PRO A 59 -16.36 25.34 9.57
CA PRO A 59 -17.58 26.13 9.47
C PRO A 59 -18.53 25.58 8.39
N GLU A 60 -19.83 25.77 8.57
CA GLU A 60 -20.88 25.38 7.61
C GLU A 60 -20.66 25.99 6.22
N THR A 61 -20.03 27.17 6.15
CA THR A 61 -19.70 27.86 4.90
C THR A 61 -18.66 27.14 4.04
N SER A 62 -17.97 26.13 4.59
CA SER A 62 -16.99 25.31 3.86
C SER A 62 -17.57 24.01 3.31
N ILE A 63 -18.84 23.70 3.60
CA ILE A 63 -19.48 22.45 3.19
C ILE A 63 -19.58 22.37 1.67
N ILE A 64 -19.28 21.18 1.15
CA ILE A 64 -19.45 20.82 -0.25
C ILE A 64 -20.47 19.67 -0.32
N ASN A 65 -21.51 19.86 -1.12
CA ASN A 65 -22.49 18.82 -1.40
C ASN A 65 -21.83 17.65 -2.15
N ALA A 66 -22.04 16.42 -1.68
CA ALA A 66 -21.42 15.23 -2.27
C ALA A 66 -21.81 15.00 -3.74
N LYS A 67 -23.08 15.25 -4.12
CA LYS A 67 -23.54 15.10 -5.52
C LYS A 67 -22.91 16.15 -6.43
N LEU A 68 -22.78 17.38 -5.94
CA LEU A 68 -22.11 18.47 -6.68
C LEU A 68 -20.64 18.14 -6.90
N PHE A 69 -19.96 17.66 -5.85
CA PHE A 69 -18.56 17.25 -5.88
C PHE A 69 -18.32 16.12 -6.90
N ALA A 70 -19.21 15.13 -6.94
CA ALA A 70 -19.16 13.99 -7.85
C ALA A 70 -19.18 14.37 -9.34
N ARG A 71 -19.67 15.57 -9.69
CA ARG A 71 -19.65 16.08 -11.08
C ARG A 71 -18.25 16.42 -11.57
N PHE A 72 -17.36 16.76 -10.64
CA PHE A 72 -15.99 17.21 -10.96
C PHE A 72 -14.93 16.20 -10.54
N VAL A 73 -15.24 15.32 -9.59
CA VAL A 73 -14.30 14.34 -9.05
C VAL A 73 -14.96 12.95 -9.07
N PRO A 74 -14.30 11.91 -9.61
CA PRO A 74 -14.85 10.57 -9.61
C PRO A 74 -15.11 10.04 -8.19
N ASP A 75 -16.33 9.56 -7.93
CA ASP A 75 -16.74 8.98 -6.64
C ASP A 75 -15.86 7.81 -6.18
N SER A 76 -15.25 7.11 -7.13
CA SER A 76 -14.34 5.99 -6.85
C SER A 76 -13.16 6.41 -5.96
N ILE A 77 -12.73 7.67 -5.98
CA ILE A 77 -11.64 8.19 -5.17
C ILE A 77 -11.95 8.08 -3.67
N LEU A 78 -13.13 8.55 -3.26
CA LEU A 78 -13.54 8.54 -1.85
C LEU A 78 -13.92 7.12 -1.41
N SER A 79 -14.52 6.33 -2.30
CA SER A 79 -14.95 4.96 -1.98
C SER A 79 -13.80 4.03 -1.58
N ARG A 80 -12.55 4.29 -2.03
CA ARG A 80 -11.37 3.51 -1.64
C ARG A 80 -11.09 3.57 -0.14
N LEU A 81 -11.31 4.71 0.51
CA LEU A 81 -11.04 4.88 1.93
C LEU A 81 -12.28 4.73 2.81
N PHE A 82 -13.45 5.16 2.32
CA PHE A 82 -14.68 5.17 3.12
C PHE A 82 -15.58 3.94 2.86
N GLY A 83 -15.35 3.21 1.76
CA GLY A 83 -16.24 2.15 1.29
C GLY A 83 -17.35 2.71 0.37
N LYS A 84 -17.97 1.82 -0.43
CA LYS A 84 -18.96 2.20 -1.45
C LYS A 84 -20.26 2.76 -0.86
N GLU A 85 -20.65 2.28 0.32
CA GLU A 85 -21.91 2.63 0.99
C GLU A 85 -21.80 3.88 1.89
N GLN A 86 -20.62 4.50 1.99
CA GLN A 86 -20.41 5.65 2.86
C GLN A 86 -20.21 6.92 2.02
N HIS A 87 -21.07 7.90 2.26
CA HIS A 87 -20.95 9.24 1.69
C HIS A 87 -20.37 10.19 2.75
N PRO A 88 -19.07 10.53 2.69
CA PRO A 88 -18.48 11.44 3.65
C PRO A 88 -19.01 12.86 3.45
N HIS A 89 -19.15 13.59 4.57
CA HIS A 89 -19.32 15.04 4.55
C HIS A 89 -18.00 15.67 4.10
N LEU A 90 -18.10 16.62 3.17
CA LEU A 90 -16.94 17.24 2.52
C LEU A 90 -16.84 18.70 2.93
N TYR A 91 -15.63 19.14 3.28
CA TYR A 91 -15.33 20.50 3.69
C TYR A 91 -14.12 21.04 2.93
N ALA A 92 -14.26 22.20 2.30
CA ALA A 92 -13.17 22.91 1.65
C ALA A 92 -12.18 23.46 2.69
N ILE A 93 -10.91 23.08 2.57
CA ILE A 93 -9.83 23.60 3.43
C ILE A 93 -9.11 24.76 2.74
N GLY A 94 -8.84 24.63 1.45
CA GLY A 94 -8.22 25.68 0.65
C GLY A 94 -7.63 25.16 -0.64
N LYS A 95 -6.99 26.05 -1.42
CA LYS A 95 -6.31 25.71 -2.66
C LYS A 95 -4.91 26.28 -2.76
N ILE A 96 -4.06 25.61 -3.53
CA ILE A 96 -2.75 26.11 -3.98
C ILE A 96 -2.77 26.07 -5.50
N SER A 97 -2.46 27.20 -6.14
CA SER A 97 -2.38 27.28 -7.60
C SER A 97 -0.91 27.38 -8.02
N VAL A 98 -0.50 26.52 -8.95
CA VAL A 98 0.78 26.64 -9.62
C VAL A 98 0.59 27.60 -10.80
N PRO A 99 1.42 28.65 -10.93
CA PRO A 99 1.33 29.57 -12.07
C PRO A 99 1.36 28.81 -13.40
N GLU A 100 0.37 29.08 -14.25
CA GLU A 100 0.23 28.50 -15.60
C GLU A 100 0.19 26.96 -15.69
N ALA A 101 -0.05 26.27 -14.56
CA ALA A 101 -0.06 24.81 -14.50
C ALA A 101 -1.28 24.29 -13.71
N GLU A 102 -1.09 23.36 -12.79
CA GLU A 102 -2.16 22.71 -12.02
C GLU A 102 -2.63 23.50 -10.78
N GLN A 103 -3.77 23.09 -10.24
CA GLN A 103 -4.29 23.55 -8.96
C GLN A 103 -4.50 22.37 -8.02
N TYR A 104 -4.15 22.57 -6.75
CA TYR A 104 -4.34 21.60 -5.67
C TYR A 104 -5.43 22.07 -4.74
N LEU A 105 -6.49 21.27 -4.59
CA LEU A 105 -7.56 21.50 -3.63
C LEU A 105 -7.38 20.58 -2.42
N PHE A 106 -7.52 21.15 -1.23
CA PHE A 106 -7.48 20.42 0.02
C PHE A 106 -8.90 20.30 0.55
N VAL A 107 -9.35 19.06 0.73
CA VAL A 107 -10.73 18.76 1.17
C VAL A 107 -10.66 17.80 2.34
N LYS A 108 -11.34 18.16 3.42
CA LYS A 108 -11.56 17.24 4.54
C LYS A 108 -12.84 16.44 4.29
N ALA A 109 -12.74 15.12 4.41
CA ALA A 109 -13.83 14.18 4.26
C ALA A 109 -14.08 13.45 5.59
N THR A 110 -15.33 13.38 6.05
CA THR A 110 -15.68 12.74 7.33
C THR A 110 -16.92 11.85 7.22
N ALA A 111 -16.81 10.58 7.62
CA ALA A 111 -17.92 9.64 7.74
C ALA A 111 -17.74 8.72 8.96
N LYS A 112 -18.72 8.71 9.87
CA LYS A 112 -18.69 7.91 11.11
C LYS A 112 -17.36 8.11 11.86
N GLU A 113 -16.59 7.04 12.01
CA GLU A 113 -15.27 7.04 12.69
C GLU A 113 -14.10 7.37 11.76
N ARG A 114 -14.31 7.41 10.44
CA ARG A 114 -13.25 7.71 9.47
C ARG A 114 -13.25 9.19 9.11
N ARG A 115 -12.06 9.78 9.14
CA ARG A 115 -11.80 11.16 8.73
C ARG A 115 -10.54 11.18 7.88
N ALA A 116 -10.51 12.01 6.87
CA ALA A 116 -9.36 12.14 6.00
C ALA A 116 -9.23 13.56 5.47
N LEU A 117 -7.99 13.99 5.29
CA LEU A 117 -7.63 15.14 4.48
C LEU A 117 -7.12 14.62 3.14
N TYR A 118 -7.73 15.08 2.07
CA TYR A 118 -7.35 14.76 0.70
C TYR A 118 -6.72 15.96 0.02
N ILE A 119 -5.83 15.65 -0.92
CA ILE A 119 -5.42 16.57 -1.98
C ILE A 119 -6.02 16.08 -3.30
N PHE A 120 -6.63 17.01 -4.04
CA PHE A 120 -7.15 16.81 -5.39
C PHE A 120 -6.39 17.74 -6.34
N CYS A 121 -5.91 17.22 -7.45
CA CYS A 121 -5.20 17.95 -8.48
C CYS A 121 -6.11 18.15 -9.70
N PHE A 122 -6.19 19.38 -10.16
CA PHE A 122 -6.85 19.79 -11.39
C PHE A 122 -5.79 20.33 -12.35
N ASP A 123 -5.78 19.83 -13.58
CA ASP A 123 -4.82 20.26 -14.59
C ASP A 123 -5.03 21.73 -15.01
N LYS A 124 -4.17 22.23 -15.90
CA LYS A 124 -4.27 23.59 -16.45
C LYS A 124 -5.58 23.88 -17.21
N LYS A 125 -6.34 22.84 -17.58
CA LYS A 125 -7.65 22.93 -18.23
C LYS A 125 -8.79 22.76 -17.24
N ASN A 126 -8.50 22.76 -15.94
CA ASN A 126 -9.44 22.52 -14.85
C ASN A 126 -10.11 21.15 -14.90
N HIS A 127 -9.48 20.15 -15.52
CA HIS A 127 -9.94 18.77 -15.45
C HIS A 127 -9.33 18.08 -14.24
N PHE A 128 -10.12 17.24 -13.57
CA PHE A 128 -9.61 16.38 -12.53
C PHE A 128 -8.52 15.46 -13.07
N ALA A 129 -7.35 15.48 -12.43
CA ALA A 129 -6.18 14.73 -12.88
C ALA A 129 -5.72 13.68 -11.89
N ALA A 130 -5.65 14.01 -10.59
CA ALA A 130 -5.19 13.07 -9.57
C ALA A 130 -5.78 13.39 -8.19
N ALA A 131 -5.82 12.40 -7.31
CA ALA A 131 -6.16 12.61 -5.91
C ALA A 131 -5.52 11.56 -5.01
N ARG A 132 -5.32 11.95 -3.75
CA ARG A 132 -4.91 11.01 -2.70
C ARG A 132 -5.26 11.52 -1.31
N PRO A 133 -5.48 10.62 -0.34
CA PRO A 133 -5.46 11.00 1.06
C PRO A 133 -4.02 11.39 1.45
N ILE A 134 -3.89 12.46 2.21
CA ILE A 134 -2.61 12.95 2.76
C ILE A 134 -2.53 12.78 4.28
N LEU A 135 -3.68 12.75 4.96
CA LEU A 135 -3.84 12.33 6.35
C LEU A 135 -5.16 11.59 6.47
N TYR A 136 -5.23 10.58 7.32
CA TYR A 136 -6.49 9.90 7.64
C TYR A 136 -6.42 9.31 9.04
N SER A 137 -7.58 9.15 9.67
CA SER A 137 -7.69 8.46 10.94
C SER A 137 -7.56 6.96 10.70
N ASP A 138 -6.36 6.43 10.89
CA ASP A 138 -6.18 5.03 11.20
C ASP A 138 -6.58 4.81 12.67
N ASN A 139 -7.28 3.70 12.95
CA ASN A 139 -7.61 3.34 14.34
C ASN A 139 -6.38 2.75 15.07
N GLU A 140 -5.16 3.03 14.59
CA GLU A 140 -3.92 2.54 15.17
C GLU A 140 -3.50 3.45 16.34
N PRO A 141 -3.52 2.95 17.58
CA PRO A 141 -3.11 3.74 18.72
C PRO A 141 -1.63 4.13 18.62
N GLY A 142 -1.33 5.42 18.82
CA GLY A 142 0.05 5.91 18.91
C GLY A 142 0.73 6.23 17.59
N VAL A 143 0.00 6.22 16.46
CA VAL A 143 0.45 6.81 15.19
C VAL A 143 0.03 8.27 15.16
N SER A 144 0.96 9.16 14.79
CA SER A 144 0.66 10.55 14.48
C SER A 144 1.14 10.89 13.07
N GLY A 145 0.37 11.74 12.40
CA GLY A 145 0.59 12.09 11.00
C GLY A 145 0.82 13.59 10.79
N GLN A 146 1.70 13.90 9.85
CA GLN A 146 1.92 15.25 9.33
C GLN A 146 1.95 15.21 7.80
N ALA A 147 1.34 16.18 7.15
CA ALA A 147 1.44 16.38 5.72
C ALA A 147 1.74 17.84 5.42
N GLY A 148 2.33 18.12 4.27
CA GLY A 148 2.61 19.48 3.85
C GLY A 148 3.01 19.59 2.40
N MET A 149 2.96 20.80 1.88
CA MET A 149 3.45 21.15 0.56
C MET A 149 4.44 22.31 0.70
N ASP A 150 5.62 22.16 0.10
CA ASP A 150 6.67 23.18 0.15
C ASP A 150 6.53 24.22 -0.99
N ASN A 151 7.42 25.23 -1.00
CA ASN A 151 7.44 26.27 -2.04
C ASN A 151 7.77 25.77 -3.45
N LYS A 152 8.20 24.50 -3.58
CA LYS A 152 8.45 23.83 -4.86
C LYS A 152 7.32 22.87 -5.23
N TYR A 153 6.19 22.96 -4.54
CA TYR A 153 5.01 22.11 -4.72
C TYR A 153 5.26 20.62 -4.44
N THR A 154 6.31 20.30 -3.67
CA THR A 154 6.58 18.93 -3.24
C THR A 154 5.65 18.59 -2.08
N LEU A 155 4.82 17.57 -2.26
CA LEU A 155 3.92 17.04 -1.23
C LEU A 155 4.69 16.06 -0.35
N THR A 156 4.84 16.38 0.92
CA THR A 156 5.43 15.49 1.94
C THR A 156 4.36 14.94 2.85
N ILE A 157 4.42 13.65 3.14
CA ILE A 157 3.60 12.98 4.16
C ILE A 157 4.53 12.22 5.08
N GLN A 158 4.33 12.36 6.37
CA GLN A 158 5.11 11.73 7.41
C GLN A 158 4.18 11.10 8.44
N HIS A 159 4.46 9.85 8.77
CA HIS A 159 3.87 9.14 9.89
C HIS A 159 4.97 8.88 10.90
N GLN A 160 4.64 8.98 12.18
CA GLN A 160 5.54 8.64 13.26
C GLN A 160 4.79 7.91 14.38
N ARG A 161 5.47 6.98 15.02
CA ARG A 161 4.95 6.19 16.15
C ARG A 161 6.08 5.85 17.12
N LYS A 162 5.72 5.48 18.35
CA LYS A 162 6.69 4.91 19.29
C LYS A 162 6.86 3.41 19.00
N GLY A 163 8.10 2.97 18.79
CA GLY A 163 8.45 1.57 18.68
C GLY A 163 8.41 0.85 20.04
N PRO A 164 8.55 -0.49 20.04
CA PRO A 164 8.54 -1.30 21.27
C PRO A 164 9.60 -0.85 22.29
N ASP A 165 10.77 -0.44 21.81
CA ASP A 165 11.90 0.01 22.64
C ASP A 165 11.81 1.49 23.03
N GLY A 166 10.67 2.14 22.79
CA GLY A 166 10.45 3.56 23.06
C GLY A 166 11.06 4.53 22.04
N GLN A 167 11.83 4.03 21.06
CA GLN A 167 12.38 4.83 19.96
C GLN A 167 11.28 5.42 19.07
N LEU A 168 11.48 6.63 18.55
CA LEU A 168 10.57 7.24 17.59
C LEU A 168 10.84 6.66 16.19
N LEU A 169 9.89 5.87 15.71
CA LEU A 169 9.86 5.36 14.36
C LEU A 169 9.14 6.35 13.45
N TYR A 170 9.69 6.62 12.27
CA TYR A 170 9.08 7.49 11.28
C TYR A 170 9.19 6.90 9.86
N HIS A 171 8.20 7.24 9.06
CA HIS A 171 8.16 6.95 7.62
C HIS A 171 7.66 8.21 6.92
N LYS A 172 8.46 8.71 5.99
CA LYS A 172 8.22 9.95 5.26
C LYS A 172 8.31 9.67 3.77
N ASP A 173 7.28 10.04 3.04
CA ASP A 173 7.23 9.97 1.60
C ASP A 173 7.07 11.37 1.01
N ALA A 174 7.84 11.68 -0.03
CA ALA A 174 7.72 12.91 -0.80
C ALA A 174 7.27 12.62 -2.23
N TYR A 175 6.34 13.43 -2.72
CA TYR A 175 5.70 13.24 -4.01
C TYR A 175 5.73 14.54 -4.80
N ILE A 176 5.84 14.42 -6.12
CA ILE A 176 5.58 15.50 -7.06
C ILE A 176 4.40 15.10 -7.95
N TYR A 177 3.66 16.08 -8.43
CA TYR A 177 2.67 15.83 -9.47
C TYR A 177 3.37 15.67 -10.83
N ASN A 178 2.91 14.68 -11.59
CA ASN A 178 3.29 14.42 -12.96
C ASN A 178 2.00 14.19 -13.78
N GLY A 179 1.89 14.83 -14.94
CA GLY A 179 0.67 14.79 -15.75
C GLY A 179 0.26 13.41 -16.25
N ASP A 180 1.20 12.47 -16.40
CA ASP A 180 0.95 11.14 -16.94
C ASP A 180 0.56 10.12 -15.86
N VAL A 181 1.20 10.21 -14.68
CA VAL A 181 1.07 9.22 -13.60
C VAL A 181 0.42 9.75 -12.33
N GLY A 182 0.09 11.04 -12.27
CA GLY A 182 -0.46 11.71 -11.09
C GLY A 182 0.61 12.00 -10.03
N PHE A 183 0.31 11.74 -8.75
CA PHE A 183 1.28 11.93 -7.67
C PHE A 183 2.36 10.84 -7.70
N MET A 184 3.54 11.19 -8.22
CA MET A 184 4.70 10.33 -8.31
C MET A 184 5.55 10.41 -7.04
N LEU A 185 5.81 9.26 -6.42
CA LEU A 185 6.74 9.13 -5.28
C LEU A 185 8.18 9.38 -5.76
N ILE A 186 8.87 10.36 -5.16
CA ILE A 186 10.25 10.70 -5.49
C ILE A 186 11.26 10.38 -4.38
N LEU A 187 10.78 10.25 -3.14
CA LEU A 187 11.62 9.95 -2.00
C LEU A 187 10.81 9.20 -0.95
N THR A 188 11.41 8.15 -0.39
CA THR A 188 10.98 7.53 0.86
C THR A 188 12.15 7.59 1.83
N GLU A 189 11.92 8.16 3.00
CA GLU A 189 12.86 8.27 4.11
C GLU A 189 12.22 7.61 5.33
N SER A 190 12.90 6.63 5.93
CA SER A 190 12.38 5.94 7.11
C SER A 190 13.52 5.41 7.95
N ASN A 191 13.36 5.51 9.27
CA ASN A 191 14.19 4.77 10.23
C ASN A 191 13.49 3.50 10.73
N GLU A 192 12.32 3.16 10.18
CA GLU A 192 11.76 1.84 10.37
C GLU A 192 12.68 0.87 9.65
N THR A 193 13.32 0.01 10.42
CA THR A 193 13.93 -1.21 9.89
C THR A 193 12.77 -2.05 9.36
N LYS A 194 12.32 -1.78 8.13
CA LYS A 194 11.60 -2.79 7.36
C LYS A 194 12.52 -3.99 7.43
N ALA A 195 12.12 -5.05 8.14
CA ALA A 195 12.82 -6.31 8.07
C ALA A 195 12.90 -6.61 6.58
N LYS A 196 14.06 -6.36 5.96
CA LYS A 196 14.30 -6.75 4.57
C LYS A 196 14.25 -8.26 4.65
N ILE A 197 13.07 -8.83 4.34
CA ILE A 197 12.92 -10.26 4.19
C ILE A 197 13.76 -10.58 2.97
N VAL A 198 15.02 -10.96 3.19
CA VAL A 198 15.87 -11.46 2.13
C VAL A 198 15.16 -12.70 1.59
N PRO A 199 14.85 -12.78 0.30
CA PRO A 199 14.23 -13.98 -0.23
C PRO A 199 15.18 -15.17 0.02
N VAL A 200 14.63 -16.25 0.60
CA VAL A 200 15.35 -17.52 0.71
C VAL A 200 15.30 -18.17 -0.66
N TYR A 201 16.46 -18.44 -1.24
CA TYR A 201 16.57 -19.08 -2.55
C TYR A 201 16.70 -20.60 -2.36
N ASP A 202 15.74 -21.34 -2.90
CA ASP A 202 15.78 -22.80 -2.93
C ASP A 202 16.64 -23.30 -4.11
N PRO A 203 17.81 -23.91 -3.88
CA PRO A 203 18.73 -24.32 -4.95
C PRO A 203 18.21 -25.48 -5.81
N ILE A 204 17.12 -26.13 -5.41
CA ILE A 204 16.53 -27.26 -6.13
C ILE A 204 15.13 -26.96 -6.67
N ASP A 205 14.71 -25.69 -6.66
CA ASP A 205 13.38 -25.24 -7.06
C ASP A 205 12.97 -25.66 -8.48
N THR A 206 13.93 -25.70 -9.39
CA THR A 206 13.78 -26.07 -10.81
C THR A 206 13.72 -27.57 -11.07
N LEU A 207 14.07 -28.42 -10.10
CA LEU A 207 14.08 -29.88 -10.30
C LEU A 207 12.67 -30.48 -10.40
N PRO A 208 12.51 -31.67 -11.02
CA PRO A 208 11.21 -32.31 -11.19
C PRO A 208 10.48 -32.64 -9.88
N ARG A 209 9.13 -32.62 -9.95
CA ARG A 209 8.21 -32.85 -8.80
C ARG A 209 7.08 -33.83 -9.13
N LYS A 210 7.40 -34.97 -9.71
CA LYS A 210 6.42 -35.96 -10.21
C LYS A 210 6.08 -37.04 -9.18
N HIS A 211 6.97 -37.30 -8.21
CA HIS A 211 6.72 -38.33 -7.20
C HIS A 211 5.73 -37.87 -6.12
N LYS A 212 5.10 -38.83 -5.44
CA LYS A 212 4.02 -38.61 -4.45
C LYS A 212 4.34 -37.53 -3.41
N PHE A 213 5.56 -37.55 -2.87
CA PHE A 213 6.03 -36.68 -1.80
C PHE A 213 6.83 -35.46 -2.31
N SER A 214 6.97 -35.30 -3.63
CA SER A 214 7.64 -34.13 -4.20
C SER A 214 6.76 -32.89 -4.09
N GLY A 215 7.37 -31.76 -3.74
CA GLY A 215 6.66 -30.52 -3.50
C GLY A 215 7.41 -29.57 -2.58
N ASP A 216 6.79 -28.43 -2.33
CA ASP A 216 7.29 -27.44 -1.36
C ASP A 216 6.46 -27.54 -0.10
N TYR A 217 7.12 -27.54 1.04
CA TYR A 217 6.55 -27.60 2.36
C TYR A 217 7.04 -26.39 3.14
N ALA A 218 6.19 -25.81 3.98
CA ALA A 218 6.55 -24.62 4.72
C ALA A 218 5.77 -24.45 6.01
N GLN A 219 6.40 -23.78 6.97
CA GLN A 219 5.71 -23.15 8.11
C GLN A 219 5.40 -21.69 7.78
N ASP A 220 6.35 -21.00 7.12
CA ASP A 220 6.21 -19.62 6.68
C ASP A 220 7.12 -19.33 5.46
N LYS A 221 7.49 -18.07 5.21
CA LYS A 221 8.34 -17.66 4.08
C LYS A 221 9.84 -17.95 4.28
N ARG A 222 10.28 -18.18 5.52
CA ARG A 222 11.68 -18.36 5.96
C ARG A 222 11.94 -19.76 6.51
N ASN A 223 10.89 -20.55 6.70
CA ASN A 223 10.96 -21.93 7.18
C ASN A 223 10.36 -22.87 6.13
N ILE A 224 11.23 -23.41 5.27
CA ILE A 224 10.85 -24.19 4.09
C ILE A 224 11.57 -25.54 4.03
N VAL A 225 10.88 -26.53 3.47
CA VAL A 225 11.41 -27.83 3.08
C VAL A 225 10.98 -28.09 1.65
N SER A 226 11.94 -28.19 0.74
CA SER A 226 11.72 -28.50 -0.66
C SER A 226 12.10 -29.95 -0.92
N ILE A 227 11.24 -30.69 -1.61
CA ILE A 227 11.46 -32.09 -1.96
C ILE A 227 11.27 -32.27 -3.46
N ARG A 228 12.23 -32.93 -4.10
CA ARG A 228 12.31 -33.12 -5.54
C ARG A 228 12.61 -34.58 -5.87
N ASP A 229 12.24 -34.99 -7.07
CA ASP A 229 12.40 -36.37 -7.52
C ASP A 229 13.88 -36.77 -7.48
N GLY A 230 14.18 -37.89 -6.83
CA GLY A 230 15.52 -38.49 -6.84
C GLY A 230 15.73 -39.36 -8.08
N LYS A 231 16.81 -40.15 -8.05
CA LYS A 231 17.12 -41.10 -9.14
C LYS A 231 16.00 -42.11 -9.40
N ASP A 232 15.27 -42.49 -8.35
CA ASP A 232 14.18 -43.46 -8.38
C ASP A 232 13.13 -43.12 -7.29
N ALA A 233 12.03 -43.86 -7.24
CA ALA A 233 10.94 -43.59 -6.29
C ALA A 233 11.31 -43.85 -4.81
N SER A 234 12.43 -44.53 -4.53
CA SER A 234 12.91 -44.79 -3.17
C SER A 234 13.78 -43.66 -2.62
N ARG A 235 14.15 -42.67 -3.44
CA ARG A 235 15.04 -41.57 -3.09
C ARG A 235 14.46 -40.22 -3.50
N PHE A 236 14.88 -39.17 -2.81
CA PHE A 236 14.54 -37.79 -3.18
C PHE A 236 15.65 -36.83 -2.79
N TRP A 237 15.75 -35.75 -3.57
CA TRP A 237 16.54 -34.59 -3.18
C TRP A 237 15.73 -33.71 -2.25
N PHE A 238 16.40 -33.14 -1.25
CA PHE A 238 15.78 -32.18 -0.36
C PHE A 238 16.65 -30.95 -0.16
N PHE A 239 15.98 -29.85 0.20
CA PHE A 239 16.57 -28.65 0.76
C PHE A 239 15.72 -28.21 1.94
N VAL A 240 16.35 -27.95 3.07
CA VAL A 240 15.74 -27.41 4.29
C VAL A 240 16.40 -26.07 4.57
N HIS A 241 15.57 -25.05 4.79
CA HIS A 241 16.00 -23.78 5.37
C HIS A 241 15.06 -23.41 6.50
N PHE A 242 15.61 -23.04 7.64
CA PHE A 242 14.82 -22.52 8.74
C PHE A 242 15.50 -21.31 9.39
N GLU A 243 14.66 -20.41 9.89
CA GLU A 243 15.03 -19.30 10.74
C GLU A 243 14.06 -19.24 11.92
N LYS A 244 14.61 -19.38 13.12
CA LYS A 244 13.92 -19.22 14.40
C LYS A 244 14.49 -18.00 15.13
N ASP A 245 13.79 -17.53 16.16
CA ASP A 245 14.24 -16.45 17.05
C ASP A 245 14.70 -15.19 16.29
N ASN A 246 13.86 -14.71 15.36
CA ASN A 246 14.13 -13.54 14.51
C ASN A 246 15.45 -13.62 13.71
N GLY A 247 15.83 -14.84 13.28
CA GLY A 247 17.01 -15.07 12.43
C GLY A 247 18.31 -15.25 13.20
N THR A 248 18.27 -15.25 14.54
CA THR A 248 19.43 -15.59 15.39
C THR A 248 19.73 -17.08 15.41
N CYS A 249 18.77 -17.90 14.99
CA CYS A 249 18.87 -19.35 14.89
C CYS A 249 18.57 -19.77 13.45
N LYS A 250 19.59 -20.05 12.66
CA LYS A 250 19.46 -20.45 11.25
C LYS A 250 20.04 -21.82 10.98
N GLY A 251 19.48 -22.52 10.00
CA GLY A 251 20.05 -23.77 9.52
C GLY A 251 19.64 -24.07 8.09
N GLU A 252 20.60 -24.57 7.32
CA GLU A 252 20.42 -24.96 5.93
C GLU A 252 21.02 -26.35 5.72
N LEU A 253 20.26 -27.25 5.11
CA LEU A 253 20.78 -28.55 4.71
C LEU A 253 20.17 -28.99 3.39
N LYS A 254 21.01 -29.52 2.51
CA LYS A 254 20.60 -30.18 1.27
C LYS A 254 21.24 -31.55 1.16
N GLY A 255 20.55 -32.48 0.50
CA GLY A 255 21.07 -33.83 0.28
C GLY A 255 20.08 -34.75 -0.40
N GLU A 256 20.45 -36.02 -0.51
CA GLU A 256 19.58 -37.10 -0.98
C GLU A 256 19.15 -37.96 0.21
N ALA A 257 17.84 -38.08 0.45
CA ALA A 257 17.28 -38.97 1.46
C ALA A 257 16.68 -40.23 0.80
N LYS A 258 16.60 -41.31 1.57
CA LYS A 258 16.04 -42.59 1.13
C LYS A 258 14.89 -43.03 2.03
N PHE A 259 13.81 -43.53 1.45
CA PHE A 259 12.73 -44.18 2.19
C PHE A 259 13.21 -45.47 2.86
N VAL A 260 12.98 -45.57 4.16
CA VAL A 260 13.29 -46.75 4.98
C VAL A 260 12.04 -47.50 5.42
N ALA A 261 10.88 -46.83 5.39
CA ALA A 261 9.56 -47.41 5.58
C ALA A 261 8.52 -46.55 4.83
N PRO A 262 7.26 -47.00 4.67
CA PRO A 262 6.20 -46.19 4.07
C PRO A 262 6.04 -44.84 4.77
N GLY A 263 6.29 -43.75 4.04
CA GLY A 263 6.21 -42.39 4.58
C GLY A 263 7.33 -41.99 5.52
N ILE A 264 8.37 -42.82 5.71
CA ILE A 264 9.53 -42.49 6.55
C ILE A 264 10.79 -42.57 5.70
N ALA A 265 11.52 -41.47 5.62
CA ALA A 265 12.79 -41.38 4.92
C ALA A 265 13.90 -40.86 5.83
N ARG A 266 15.14 -41.24 5.52
CA ARG A 266 16.32 -40.82 6.28
C ARG A 266 17.40 -40.29 5.35
N TYR A 267 18.00 -39.20 5.79
CA TYR A 267 19.26 -38.69 5.30
C TYR A 267 20.36 -39.04 6.29
N ARG A 268 21.54 -39.41 5.79
CA ARG A 268 22.76 -39.55 6.58
C ARG A 268 23.93 -39.05 5.74
N ALA A 269 24.65 -38.06 6.26
CA ALA A 269 25.85 -37.58 5.61
C ALA A 269 26.94 -38.67 5.62
N TYR A 270 27.78 -38.68 4.59
CA TYR A 270 28.90 -39.62 4.51
C TYR A 270 30.09 -39.19 5.39
N SER A 271 30.30 -37.87 5.50
CA SER A 271 31.50 -37.27 6.09
C SER A 271 31.27 -36.62 7.46
N ASP A 272 30.03 -36.54 7.94
CA ASP A 272 29.68 -35.92 9.21
C ASP A 272 28.57 -36.73 9.93
N PRO A 273 28.38 -36.55 11.25
CA PRO A 273 27.40 -37.33 12.01
C PRO A 273 25.95 -36.86 11.80
N CYS A 274 25.68 -35.94 10.87
CA CYS A 274 24.34 -35.43 10.62
C CYS A 274 23.45 -36.52 10.03
N ALA A 275 22.30 -36.71 10.68
CA ALA A 275 21.23 -37.56 10.19
C ALA A 275 19.88 -36.90 10.47
N ILE A 276 18.99 -36.94 9.49
CA ILE A 276 17.64 -36.39 9.59
C ILE A 276 16.64 -37.44 9.16
N GLU A 277 15.56 -37.56 9.92
CA GLU A 277 14.38 -38.33 9.54
C GLU A 277 13.26 -37.41 9.07
N PHE A 278 12.62 -37.82 7.98
CA PHE A 278 11.45 -37.20 7.40
C PHE A 278 10.27 -38.14 7.58
N THR A 279 9.22 -37.65 8.22
CA THR A 279 7.96 -38.38 8.40
C THR A 279 6.86 -37.66 7.62
N PHE A 280 6.40 -38.30 6.56
CA PHE A 280 5.39 -37.77 5.66
C PHE A 280 3.98 -38.16 6.10
N ILE A 281 3.12 -37.16 6.15
CA ILE A 281 1.67 -37.32 6.25
C ILE A 281 1.01 -36.64 5.04
N PRO A 282 -0.28 -36.90 4.74
CA PRO A 282 -0.92 -36.34 3.55
C PRO A 282 -0.81 -34.81 3.47
N GLU A 283 -0.86 -34.13 4.61
CA GLU A 283 -0.89 -32.68 4.73
C GLU A 283 0.50 -32.02 4.81
N GLY A 284 1.58 -32.80 5.01
CA GLY A 284 2.89 -32.21 5.28
C GLY A 284 4.00 -33.20 5.59
N VAL A 285 5.13 -32.67 6.08
CA VAL A 285 6.31 -33.43 6.46
C VAL A 285 6.84 -32.93 7.80
N SER A 286 7.13 -33.87 8.71
CA SER A 286 7.84 -33.60 9.95
C SER A 286 9.30 -33.96 9.81
N LEU A 287 10.18 -33.09 10.32
CA LEU A 287 11.62 -33.35 10.39
C LEU A 287 12.01 -33.63 11.84
N LYS A 288 12.96 -34.55 12.01
CA LYS A 288 13.63 -34.82 13.28
C LYS A 288 15.11 -35.05 13.06
N GLU A 289 15.93 -34.34 13.81
CA GLU A 289 17.37 -34.56 13.84
C GLU A 289 17.68 -35.82 14.66
N LEU A 290 18.35 -36.80 14.04
CA LEU A 290 18.74 -38.06 14.67
C LEU A 290 20.24 -38.13 14.97
N GLY A 291 21.05 -37.31 14.33
CA GLY A 291 22.49 -37.22 14.51
C GLY A 291 22.95 -35.77 14.54
N GLY A 292 24.15 -35.49 15.08
CA GLY A 292 24.59 -34.11 15.34
C GLY A 292 24.82 -33.28 14.08
N CYS A 293 23.80 -32.55 13.64
CA CYS A 293 23.87 -31.70 12.44
C CYS A 293 24.42 -30.30 12.70
N GLY A 294 25.16 -30.09 13.80
CA GLY A 294 25.63 -28.78 14.26
C GLY A 294 26.54 -28.00 13.29
N VAL A 295 27.04 -28.63 12.22
CA VAL A 295 27.77 -27.93 11.14
C VAL A 295 26.83 -27.15 10.21
N HIS A 296 25.56 -27.56 10.14
CA HIS A 296 24.55 -27.04 9.21
C HIS A 296 23.57 -26.07 9.86
N ARG A 297 23.80 -25.70 11.13
CA ARG A 297 22.91 -24.86 11.94
C ARG A 297 23.63 -24.28 13.16
N ASP A 298 23.04 -23.28 13.81
CA ASP A 298 23.55 -22.78 15.09
C ASP A 298 23.32 -23.78 16.26
N ILE A 299 24.11 -23.62 17.33
CA ILE A 299 24.23 -24.58 18.45
C ILE A 299 22.89 -24.90 19.14
N LYS A 300 22.01 -23.90 19.27
CA LYS A 300 20.71 -24.02 19.97
C LYS A 300 19.55 -24.44 19.07
N CYS A 301 19.82 -24.62 17.78
CA CYS A 301 18.81 -24.96 16.78
C CYS A 301 18.79 -26.46 16.56
N PHE A 302 17.68 -27.05 16.15
CA PHE A 302 17.65 -28.44 15.66
C PHE A 302 16.79 -28.50 14.41
N PHE A 303 17.10 -29.44 13.50
CA PHE A 303 16.24 -29.74 12.35
C PHE A 303 14.97 -30.46 12.79
N GLU A 304 14.09 -29.70 13.43
CA GLU A 304 12.85 -30.19 14.01
C GLU A 304 11.70 -29.25 13.68
N GLY A 305 10.57 -29.85 13.33
CA GLY A 305 9.32 -29.15 13.08
C GLY A 305 8.43 -29.87 12.07
N TYR A 306 7.18 -29.42 11.99
CA TYR A 306 6.22 -29.85 10.99
C TYR A 306 6.03 -28.77 9.92
N PHE A 307 6.11 -29.14 8.65
CA PHE A 307 6.01 -28.26 7.50
C PHE A 307 4.81 -28.67 6.64
N GLN A 308 3.86 -27.75 6.45
CA GLN A 308 2.66 -28.02 5.70
C GLN A 308 2.95 -27.98 4.19
N ARG A 309 2.37 -28.92 3.43
CA ARG A 309 2.50 -28.94 1.97
C ARG A 309 1.85 -27.70 1.37
N ARG A 310 2.62 -26.93 0.60
CA ARG A 310 2.10 -25.78 -0.15
C ARG A 310 1.22 -26.28 -1.28
N ARG A 311 0.07 -25.62 -1.46
CA ARG A 311 -0.77 -25.86 -2.64
C ARG A 311 -0.05 -25.30 -3.86
N THR A 312 0.15 -26.14 -4.87
CA THR A 312 0.63 -25.69 -6.18
C THR A 312 -0.32 -24.60 -6.67
N PRO A 313 0.16 -23.41 -7.11
CA PRO A 313 -0.69 -22.46 -7.78
C PRO A 313 -1.30 -23.16 -9.00
N GLN A 314 -2.62 -23.32 -9.02
CA GLN A 314 -3.30 -23.70 -10.24
C GLN A 314 -2.95 -22.64 -11.29
N LYS A 315 -2.43 -23.07 -12.43
CA LYS A 315 -2.34 -22.22 -13.62
C LYS A 315 -3.75 -21.64 -13.82
N PRO A 316 -3.93 -20.31 -13.92
CA PRO A 316 -5.24 -19.77 -14.24
C PRO A 316 -5.66 -20.30 -15.61
N GLU A 317 -6.60 -21.25 -15.62
CA GLU A 317 -7.38 -21.67 -16.79
C GLU A 317 -8.32 -20.53 -17.17
N HIS A 318 -7.77 -19.43 -17.68
CA HIS A 318 -8.54 -18.43 -18.39
C HIS A 318 -7.59 -17.66 -19.31
N LYS A 319 -7.50 -18.13 -20.56
CA LYS A 319 -7.13 -17.43 -21.81
C LYS A 319 -6.58 -18.42 -22.87
N ALA A 320 -7.27 -19.53 -23.11
CA ALA A 320 -6.98 -20.41 -24.26
C ALA A 320 -8.19 -20.64 -25.19
N GLU A 321 -9.42 -20.24 -24.80
CA GLU A 321 -10.61 -20.47 -25.65
C GLU A 321 -11.04 -19.27 -26.52
N GLU A 322 -10.53 -18.06 -26.30
CA GLU A 322 -10.96 -16.90 -27.10
C GLU A 322 -10.21 -16.80 -28.46
N HIS A 323 -9.10 -17.51 -28.63
CA HIS A 323 -8.32 -17.47 -29.88
C HIS A 323 -8.76 -18.52 -30.93
N LYS A 324 -9.71 -19.42 -30.59
CA LYS A 324 -10.31 -20.37 -31.56
C LYS A 324 -11.65 -19.92 -32.14
N ARG A 325 -12.32 -18.91 -31.56
CA ARG A 325 -13.61 -18.41 -32.07
C ARG A 325 -13.50 -17.25 -33.07
N SER A 326 -12.36 -16.56 -33.18
CA SER A 326 -12.18 -15.49 -34.17
C SER A 326 -11.70 -15.95 -35.56
N LYS A 327 -11.30 -17.23 -35.72
CA LYS A 327 -10.88 -17.78 -37.03
C LYS A 327 -11.99 -18.48 -37.82
N ILE A 328 -13.22 -18.56 -37.31
CA ILE A 328 -14.35 -19.21 -38.01
C ILE A 328 -15.30 -18.20 -38.67
N LYS A 329 -15.18 -16.89 -38.40
CA LYS A 329 -16.11 -15.86 -38.93
C LYS A 329 -15.59 -15.01 -40.11
N VAL A 330 -14.49 -15.40 -40.77
CA VAL A 330 -13.96 -14.66 -41.93
C VAL A 330 -14.11 -15.44 -43.25
N ASN A 331 -14.79 -16.59 -43.25
CA ASN A 331 -14.96 -17.40 -44.47
C ASN A 331 -16.41 -17.66 -44.90
N GLU A 332 -17.38 -16.86 -44.44
CA GLU A 332 -18.74 -16.85 -45.01
C GLU A 332 -19.34 -15.44 -44.86
N THR A 333 -18.98 -14.51 -45.75
CA THR A 333 -19.91 -13.59 -46.45
C THR A 333 -19.16 -12.77 -47.49
#